data_AF-A0A1H8U2M7-F1
#
_entry.id   AF-A0A1H8U2M7-F1
#
_cell.length_a   1.000
_cell.length_b   1.000
_cell.length_c   1.000
_cell.angle_alpha   90.00
_cell.angle_beta   90.00
_cell.angle_gamma   90.00
#
_symmetry.space_group_name_H-M   'P 1'
#
loop_
_entity.id
_entity.type
_entity.pdbx_description
1 polymer ?
#
loop_
_entity_poly.entity_id
_entity_poly.type
_entity_poly.pdbx_seq_one_letter_code
_entity_poly.pdbx_strand_id
1 'polypeptide(L)'
;MMMKLDHLTFKKGLGFILLCFSTVLVKAQADTVYRHLPDARQRIPLYVINNQIIGSGLNINPNDIEAINVFKGTENIPPQFRNLSKDGILFINLKKGIEIKTRSFKEIKDWLDIKEDVRFAVDGFYVDDMNLAVAVSSICQLDVIKKQQQNKSVPDVINIWTLEPGSRKGFVPPPPVAGKPGVIYIR
;
A
#
# COMPACT_ATOMS: atom_id res chain seq x y z
N MET A 1 24.89 -43.98 -34.74
CA MET A 1 24.51 -44.75 -33.53
C MET A 1 24.63 -43.79 -32.36
N MET A 2 23.48 -43.36 -31.86
CA MET A 2 23.27 -42.14 -31.06
C MET A 2 23.09 -42.55 -29.60
N MET A 3 23.95 -42.05 -28.71
CA MET A 3 23.83 -42.29 -27.27
C MET A 3 22.85 -41.25 -26.70
N LYS A 4 21.74 -41.74 -26.14
CA LYS A 4 20.73 -40.96 -25.41
C LYS A 4 21.34 -40.44 -24.10
N LEU A 5 21.15 -39.15 -23.83
CA LEU A 5 21.36 -38.55 -22.52
C LEU A 5 19.97 -38.43 -21.87
N ASP A 6 19.78 -39.12 -20.75
CA ASP A 6 18.49 -39.20 -20.07
C ASP A 6 18.08 -37.90 -19.36
N HIS A 7 16.78 -37.71 -19.34
CA HIS A 7 16.02 -36.57 -18.84
C HIS A 7 16.24 -36.26 -17.35
N LEU A 8 16.61 -35.02 -17.02
CA LEU A 8 16.23 -34.38 -15.76
C LEU A 8 14.96 -33.54 -15.98
N THR A 9 13.82 -34.06 -15.54
CA THR A 9 12.55 -33.33 -15.49
C THR A 9 12.35 -32.69 -14.12
N PHE A 10 12.84 -31.47 -13.93
CA PHE A 10 12.42 -30.61 -12.80
C PHE A 10 11.09 -29.93 -13.17
N LYS A 11 10.01 -30.31 -12.47
CA LYS A 11 8.64 -29.84 -12.72
C LYS A 11 8.51 -28.34 -12.40
N LYS A 12 7.81 -27.68 -13.31
CA LYS A 12 7.52 -26.25 -13.40
C LYS A 12 6.59 -25.78 -12.27
N GLY A 13 6.95 -24.65 -11.67
CA GLY A 13 6.12 -23.82 -10.81
C GLY A 13 6.79 -22.49 -10.52
N LEU A 14 7.51 -21.94 -11.50
CA LEU A 14 8.23 -20.68 -11.38
C LEU A 14 7.26 -19.54 -11.68
N GLY A 15 6.56 -19.07 -10.64
CA GLY A 15 5.93 -17.75 -10.66
C GLY A 15 7.04 -16.71 -10.84
N PHE A 16 7.06 -16.06 -12.00
CA PHE A 16 8.05 -15.07 -12.36
C PHE A 16 7.83 -13.82 -11.49
N ILE A 17 8.52 -13.72 -10.34
CA ILE A 17 8.58 -12.48 -9.57
C ILE A 17 9.51 -11.55 -10.32
N LEU A 18 8.94 -10.54 -10.98
CA LEU A 18 9.69 -9.51 -11.68
C LEU A 18 10.25 -8.50 -10.64
N LEU A 19 11.50 -8.70 -10.23
CA LEU A 19 12.28 -7.72 -9.46
C LEU A 19 12.77 -6.62 -10.41
N CYS A 20 11.97 -5.56 -10.57
CA CYS A 20 12.40 -4.35 -11.28
C CYS A 20 13.22 -3.45 -10.34
N PHE A 21 14.52 -3.30 -10.63
CA PHE A 21 15.36 -2.29 -9.99
C PHE A 21 15.28 -0.98 -10.78
N SER A 22 14.45 -0.04 -10.32
CA SER A 22 14.36 1.30 -10.88
C SER A 22 15.08 2.29 -9.97
N THR A 23 16.14 2.96 -10.46
CA THR A 23 16.79 4.05 -9.73
C THR A 23 16.05 5.37 -9.99
N VAL A 24 15.20 5.77 -9.05
CA VAL A 24 14.50 7.07 -9.11
C VAL A 24 15.31 8.12 -8.34
N LEU A 25 15.71 9.19 -9.04
CA LEU A 25 16.27 10.40 -8.43
C LEU A 25 15.13 11.19 -7.77
N VAL A 26 15.03 11.07 -6.45
CA VAL A 26 14.02 11.75 -5.64
C VAL A 26 14.41 13.21 -5.45
N LYS A 27 13.70 14.14 -6.09
CA LYS A 27 13.67 15.53 -5.60
C LYS A 27 12.70 15.58 -4.42
N ALA A 28 13.26 15.71 -3.21
CA ALA A 28 12.47 15.89 -2.00
C ALA A 28 11.78 17.27 -2.05
N GLN A 29 10.50 17.29 -2.44
CA GLN A 29 9.65 18.43 -2.14
C GLN A 29 9.17 18.27 -0.70
N ALA A 30 9.55 19.21 0.16
CA ALA A 30 9.22 19.22 1.57
C ALA A 30 7.74 19.58 1.75
N ASP A 31 6.85 18.61 1.48
CA ASP A 31 5.44 18.68 1.83
C ASP A 31 5.23 17.95 3.17
N THR A 32 5.06 18.70 4.26
CA THR A 32 3.77 19.08 4.88
C THR A 32 3.09 17.91 5.61
N VAL A 33 3.26 17.87 6.94
CA VAL A 33 2.61 16.99 7.96
C VAL A 33 2.86 15.46 7.85
N TYR A 34 2.96 14.91 6.65
CA TYR A 34 3.03 13.47 6.39
C TYR A 34 4.42 13.07 5.88
N ARG A 35 4.94 11.96 6.39
CA ARG A 35 6.19 11.34 5.94
C ARG A 35 5.88 10.30 4.87
N HIS A 36 6.36 10.53 3.65
CA HIS A 36 6.10 9.62 2.54
C HIS A 36 7.28 9.52 1.55
N LEU A 37 7.24 8.47 0.75
CA LEU A 37 8.09 8.21 -0.40
C LEU A 37 7.63 9.05 -1.61
N PRO A 38 8.46 9.19 -2.65
CA PRO A 38 8.01 9.66 -3.95
C PRO A 38 6.87 8.78 -4.45
N ASP A 39 5.95 9.38 -5.19
CA ASP A 39 4.84 8.66 -5.82
C ASP A 39 3.85 7.97 -4.87
N ALA A 40 3.83 8.35 -3.59
CA ALA A 40 2.80 7.92 -2.64
C ALA A 40 1.37 8.11 -3.17
N ARG A 41 0.44 7.31 -2.64
CA ARG A 41 -0.99 7.37 -2.96
C ARG A 41 -1.51 8.80 -2.86
N GLN A 42 -2.39 9.17 -3.79
CA GLN A 42 -3.05 10.48 -3.80
C GLN A 42 -4.54 10.32 -4.12
N ARG A 43 -5.39 11.09 -3.42
CA ARG A 43 -6.84 11.20 -3.68
C ARG A 43 -7.61 9.87 -3.58
N ILE A 44 -7.14 8.94 -2.76
CA ILE A 44 -7.78 7.63 -2.52
C ILE A 44 -7.68 7.37 -1.03
N PRO A 45 -8.73 6.99 -0.30
CA PRO A 45 -8.61 6.75 1.14
C PRO A 45 -7.76 5.51 1.43
N LEU A 46 -7.19 5.45 2.65
CA LEU A 46 -6.72 4.18 3.19
C LEU A 46 -7.93 3.34 3.61
N TYR A 47 -7.97 2.05 3.30
CA TYR A 47 -8.95 1.14 3.89
C TYR A 47 -8.33 0.39 5.05
N VAL A 48 -9.04 0.36 6.17
CA VAL A 48 -8.63 -0.37 7.37
C VAL A 48 -9.78 -1.24 7.83
N ILE A 49 -9.50 -2.51 8.06
CA ILE A 49 -10.47 -3.53 8.45
C ILE A 49 -10.22 -3.89 9.90
N ASN A 50 -11.28 -3.93 10.70
CA ASN A 50 -11.24 -4.25 12.14
C ASN A 50 -10.17 -3.44 12.89
N ASN A 51 -10.02 -2.14 12.56
CA ASN A 51 -9.09 -1.18 13.16
C ASN A 51 -7.59 -1.53 13.12
N GLN A 52 -7.16 -2.61 12.47
CA GLN A 52 -5.76 -3.05 12.50
C GLN A 52 -5.23 -3.62 11.18
N ILE A 53 -6.11 -3.95 10.23
CA ILE A 53 -5.74 -4.60 8.98
C ILE A 53 -5.83 -3.60 7.84
N ILE A 54 -4.71 -3.24 7.23
CA ILE A 54 -4.70 -2.42 6.03
C ILE A 54 -5.09 -3.29 4.83
N GLY A 55 -5.98 -2.79 3.98
CA GLY A 55 -6.43 -3.50 2.80
C GLY A 55 -6.86 -2.58 1.67
N SER A 56 -7.19 -3.21 0.55
CA SER A 56 -7.77 -2.61 -0.65
C SER A 56 -8.36 -3.72 -1.52
N GLY A 57 -9.42 -3.42 -2.27
CA GLY A 57 -10.04 -4.38 -3.21
C GLY A 57 -10.51 -5.70 -2.58
N LEU A 58 -10.83 -5.71 -1.28
CA LEU A 58 -11.23 -6.92 -0.59
C LEU A 58 -12.63 -7.38 -1.03
N ASN A 59 -12.76 -8.68 -1.29
CA ASN A 59 -14.06 -9.31 -1.54
C ASN A 59 -14.75 -9.63 -0.21
N ILE A 60 -15.28 -8.60 0.43
CA ILE A 60 -16.04 -8.70 1.69
C ILE A 60 -17.52 -8.84 1.33
N ASN A 61 -18.20 -9.85 1.87
CA ASN A 61 -19.65 -9.95 1.78
C ASN A 61 -20.28 -8.79 2.56
N PRO A 62 -21.11 -7.93 1.93
CA PRO A 62 -21.70 -6.76 2.61
C PRO A 62 -22.50 -7.11 3.87
N ASN A 63 -23.08 -8.31 3.94
CA ASN A 63 -23.84 -8.77 5.10
C ASN A 63 -22.95 -9.06 6.32
N ASP A 64 -21.64 -9.20 6.12
CA ASP A 64 -20.65 -9.46 7.17
C ASP A 64 -20.09 -8.15 7.76
N ILE A 65 -20.43 -7.00 7.18
CA ILE A 65 -20.03 -5.68 7.68
C ILE A 65 -20.96 -5.29 8.84
N GLU A 66 -20.35 -4.94 9.97
CA GLU A 66 -21.03 -4.39 11.13
C GLU A 66 -21.14 -2.87 11.05
N ALA A 67 -20.05 -2.19 10.67
CA ALA A 67 -20.02 -0.73 10.56
C ALA A 67 -19.00 -0.24 9.55
N ILE A 68 -19.23 0.94 8.98
CA ILE A 68 -18.26 1.69 8.18
C ILE A 68 -18.12 3.08 8.77
N ASN A 69 -16.88 3.47 9.13
CA ASN A 69 -16.57 4.81 9.62
C ASN A 69 -15.66 5.53 8.63
N VAL A 70 -15.97 6.79 8.33
CA VAL A 70 -15.20 7.59 7.38
C VAL A 70 -14.55 8.76 8.10
N PHE A 71 -13.22 8.81 8.06
CA PHE A 71 -12.43 9.89 8.63
C PHE A 71 -11.93 10.81 7.52
N LYS A 72 -12.41 12.06 7.53
CA LYS A 72 -12.03 13.11 6.60
C LYS A 72 -11.18 14.13 7.37
N GLY A 73 -9.90 14.27 7.03
CA GLY A 73 -8.97 15.13 7.77
C GLY A 73 -8.24 14.43 8.91
N THR A 74 -7.45 15.16 9.70
CA THR A 74 -6.58 14.60 10.75
C THR A 74 -7.23 14.55 12.13
N GLU A 75 -8.35 15.25 12.31
CA GLU A 75 -9.07 15.32 13.57
C GLU A 75 -9.75 13.99 13.87
N ASN A 76 -9.59 13.49 15.10
CA ASN A 76 -10.17 12.22 15.58
C ASN A 76 -9.66 10.94 14.91
N ILE A 77 -8.56 11.00 14.15
CA ILE A 77 -7.90 9.79 13.63
C ILE A 77 -7.07 9.12 14.72
N PRO A 78 -7.19 7.79 14.90
CA PRO A 78 -6.37 7.06 15.84
C PRO A 78 -4.86 7.29 15.56
N PRO A 79 -4.03 7.52 16.60
CA PRO A 79 -2.64 7.95 16.42
C PRO A 79 -1.82 7.11 15.45
N GLN A 80 -2.03 5.80 15.44
CA GLN A 80 -1.33 4.84 14.59
C GLN A 80 -1.55 5.04 13.08
N PHE A 81 -2.62 5.75 12.68
CA PHE A 81 -2.94 6.01 11.28
C PHE A 81 -2.69 7.45 10.84
N ARG A 82 -2.25 8.35 11.73
CA ARG A 82 -2.07 9.77 11.41
C ARG A 82 -1.19 10.00 10.19
N ASN A 83 -0.12 9.24 10.02
CA ASN A 83 0.76 9.41 8.86
C ASN A 83 0.16 8.85 7.55
N LEU A 84 -0.79 7.91 7.65
CA LEU A 84 -1.43 7.25 6.52
C LEU A 84 -2.71 7.97 6.06
N SER A 85 -3.14 9.02 6.76
CA SER A 85 -4.46 9.63 6.62
C SER A 85 -4.54 10.80 5.65
N LYS A 86 -3.51 11.07 4.82
CA LYS A 86 -3.45 12.26 3.96
C LYS A 86 -4.72 12.48 3.13
N ASP A 87 -5.27 11.41 2.56
CA ASP A 87 -6.49 11.42 1.75
C ASP A 87 -7.70 10.79 2.47
N GLY A 88 -7.68 10.80 3.81
CA GLY A 88 -8.69 10.20 4.66
C GLY A 88 -8.56 8.68 4.81
N ILE A 89 -9.45 8.13 5.63
CA ILE A 89 -9.47 6.71 5.97
C ILE A 89 -10.92 6.20 6.00
N LEU A 90 -11.12 5.00 5.45
CA LEU A 90 -12.36 4.23 5.56
C LEU A 90 -12.12 3.02 6.47
N PHE A 91 -12.69 3.03 7.67
CA PHE A 91 -12.70 1.88 8.56
C PHE A 91 -13.90 1.00 8.23
N ILE A 92 -13.65 -0.29 8.04
CA ILE A 92 -14.66 -1.32 7.81
C ILE A 92 -14.58 -2.29 8.99
N ASN A 93 -15.57 -2.29 9.86
CA ASN A 93 -15.67 -3.24 10.96
C ASN A 93 -16.55 -4.40 10.52
N LEU A 94 -16.01 -5.61 10.62
CA LEU A 94 -16.71 -6.85 10.31
C LEU A 94 -17.32 -7.42 11.58
N LYS A 95 -18.41 -8.16 11.42
CA LYS A 95 -19.03 -8.94 12.49
C LYS A 95 -18.02 -9.93 13.08
N LYS A 96 -18.20 -10.24 14.36
CA LYS A 96 -17.36 -11.20 15.10
C LYS A 96 -17.30 -12.56 14.37
N GLY A 97 -16.09 -13.14 14.29
CA GLY A 97 -15.84 -14.45 13.68
C GLY A 97 -15.50 -14.42 12.19
N ILE A 98 -15.55 -13.24 11.55
CA ILE A 98 -15.09 -13.07 10.17
C ILE A 98 -13.59 -12.80 10.17
N GLU A 99 -12.83 -13.73 9.59
CA GLU A 99 -11.37 -13.65 9.55
C GLU A 99 -10.88 -13.19 8.19
N ILE A 100 -9.93 -12.26 8.20
CA ILE A 100 -9.18 -11.83 7.02
C ILE A 100 -7.77 -12.41 7.14
N LYS A 101 -7.30 -13.10 6.09
CA LYS A 101 -5.91 -13.56 6.04
C LYS A 101 -4.97 -12.36 5.96
N THR A 102 -4.03 -12.27 6.89
CA THR A 102 -3.10 -11.15 6.98
C THR A 102 -1.65 -11.59 6.99
N ARG A 103 -0.75 -10.63 6.75
CA ARG A 103 0.66 -10.72 7.13
C ARG A 103 1.04 -9.49 7.95
N SER A 104 1.75 -9.72 9.05
CA SER A 104 2.47 -8.68 9.79
C SER A 104 3.65 -8.16 8.98
N PHE A 105 4.12 -6.96 9.32
CA PHE A 105 5.32 -6.41 8.68
C PHE A 105 6.57 -7.28 8.91
N LYS A 106 6.67 -7.95 10.07
CA LYS A 106 7.75 -8.91 10.33
C LYS A 106 7.69 -10.08 9.36
N GLU A 107 6.52 -10.68 9.15
CA GLU A 107 6.36 -11.78 8.19
C GLU A 107 6.63 -11.34 6.75
N ILE A 108 6.37 -10.07 6.40
CA ILE A 108 6.74 -9.50 5.10
C ILE A 108 8.26 -9.36 4.98
N LYS A 109 8.94 -8.87 6.03
CA LYS A 109 10.42 -8.81 6.09
C LYS A 109 11.03 -10.21 5.89
N ASP A 110 10.52 -11.19 6.64
CA ASP A 110 10.98 -12.57 6.61
C ASP A 110 10.71 -13.21 5.24
N TRP A 111 9.57 -12.90 4.60
CA TRP A 111 9.24 -13.36 3.25
C TRP A 111 10.24 -12.85 2.20
N LEU A 112 10.79 -11.65 2.39
CA LEU A 112 11.80 -11.07 1.51
C LEU A 112 13.24 -11.47 1.90
N ASP A 113 13.42 -12.31 2.92
CA ASP A 113 14.71 -12.74 3.48
C ASP A 113 15.65 -11.58 3.87
N ILE A 114 15.08 -10.43 4.26
CA ILE A 114 15.87 -9.26 4.68
C ILE A 114 16.25 -9.41 6.16
N LYS A 115 17.53 -9.27 6.50
CA LYS A 115 18.01 -9.43 7.88
C LYS A 115 18.20 -8.09 8.57
N GLU A 116 18.63 -7.09 7.82
CA GLU A 116 18.91 -5.74 8.28
C GLU A 116 17.64 -5.02 8.75
N ASP A 117 17.82 -3.97 9.55
CA ASP A 117 16.70 -3.12 9.94
C ASP A 117 16.15 -2.35 8.75
N VAL A 118 14.82 -2.31 8.68
CA VAL A 118 14.06 -1.67 7.61
C VAL A 118 12.94 -0.84 8.22
N ARG A 119 12.54 0.20 7.50
CA ARG A 119 11.26 0.90 7.75
C ARG A 119 10.21 0.37 6.80
N PHE A 120 8.96 0.45 7.22
CA PHE A 120 7.82 0.08 6.38
C PHE A 120 7.10 1.31 5.88
N ALA A 121 6.60 1.19 4.66
CA ALA A 121 5.62 2.09 4.10
C ALA A 121 4.47 1.30 3.49
N VAL A 122 3.28 1.88 3.48
CA VAL A 122 2.12 1.36 2.77
C VAL A 122 1.62 2.42 1.80
N ASP A 123 1.51 2.03 0.54
CA ASP A 123 1.19 2.91 -0.59
C ASP A 123 2.01 4.21 -0.61
N GLY A 124 3.28 4.11 -0.22
CA GLY A 124 4.22 5.21 -0.16
C GLY A 124 4.22 6.01 1.14
N PHE A 125 3.31 5.80 2.10
CA PHE A 125 3.34 6.49 3.40
C PHE A 125 4.02 5.62 4.46
N TYR A 126 4.95 6.18 5.24
CA TYR A 126 5.61 5.43 6.31
C TYR A 126 4.62 4.97 7.37
N VAL A 127 4.82 3.76 7.88
CA VAL A 127 4.01 3.20 8.96
C VAL A 127 4.69 3.47 10.30
N ASP A 128 3.90 3.92 11.27
CA ASP A 128 4.39 4.24 12.62
C ASP A 128 4.12 3.15 13.64
N ASP A 129 3.07 2.35 13.42
CA ASP A 129 2.68 1.25 14.31
C ASP A 129 2.91 -0.10 13.63
N MET A 130 3.88 -0.84 14.18
CA MET A 130 4.28 -2.15 13.67
C MET A 130 3.31 -3.28 14.08
N ASN A 131 2.29 -3.00 14.89
CA ASN A 131 1.24 -3.96 15.25
C ASN A 131 0.15 -4.07 14.17
N LEU A 132 0.15 -3.17 13.18
CA LEU A 132 -0.74 -3.29 12.03
C LEU A 132 -0.34 -4.48 11.16
N ALA A 133 -1.30 -4.99 10.41
CA ALA A 133 -1.09 -6.05 9.43
C ALA A 133 -1.67 -5.65 8.07
N VAL A 134 -1.25 -6.35 7.01
CA VAL A 134 -1.78 -6.15 5.66
C VAL A 134 -2.57 -7.38 5.24
N ALA A 135 -3.77 -7.19 4.71
CA ALA A 135 -4.55 -8.27 4.13
C ALA A 135 -3.78 -8.89 2.96
N VAL A 136 -3.58 -10.21 2.95
CA VAL A 136 -2.74 -10.90 1.97
C VAL A 136 -3.25 -10.67 0.55
N SER A 137 -4.56 -10.72 0.35
CA SER A 137 -5.21 -10.50 -0.95
C SER A 137 -5.07 -9.06 -1.46
N SER A 138 -4.68 -8.13 -0.60
CA SER A 138 -4.49 -6.73 -0.98
C SER A 138 -3.04 -6.40 -1.35
N ILE A 139 -2.06 -7.30 -1.17
CA ILE A 139 -0.67 -7.02 -1.52
C ILE A 139 -0.52 -7.15 -3.05
N CYS A 140 -0.44 -6.02 -3.75
CA CYS A 140 -0.21 -5.98 -5.19
C CYS A 140 1.28 -6.06 -5.54
N GLN A 141 2.13 -5.38 -4.77
CA GLN A 141 3.56 -5.28 -5.03
C GLN A 141 4.34 -4.99 -3.75
N LEU A 142 5.57 -5.50 -3.66
CA LEU A 142 6.53 -5.18 -2.61
C LEU A 142 7.78 -4.55 -3.25
N ASP A 143 8.14 -3.36 -2.81
CA ASP A 143 9.36 -2.67 -3.24
C ASP A 143 10.37 -2.58 -2.10
N VAL A 144 11.61 -2.98 -2.36
CA VAL A 144 12.74 -2.78 -1.45
C VAL A 144 13.56 -1.60 -1.95
N ILE A 145 13.41 -0.47 -1.28
CA ILE A 145 14.05 0.79 -1.64
C ILE A 145 15.33 0.91 -0.82
N LYS A 146 16.45 0.64 -1.50
CA LYS A 146 17.78 0.82 -0.93
C LYS A 146 18.19 2.28 -0.96
N LYS A 147 18.82 2.75 0.11
CA LYS A 147 19.41 4.10 0.07
C LYS A 147 20.76 4.09 -0.63
N GLN A 148 21.00 5.10 -1.47
CA GLN A 148 22.34 5.36 -2.01
C GLN A 148 23.30 5.67 -0.86
N GLN A 149 24.47 5.03 -0.90
CA GLN A 149 25.39 4.73 0.22
C GLN A 149 26.02 5.92 0.99
N GLN A 150 25.51 7.14 0.88
CA GLN A 150 26.16 8.31 1.51
C GLN A 150 25.84 8.46 3.01
N ASN A 151 24.86 7.73 3.56
CA ASN A 151 24.54 7.84 4.99
C ASN A 151 24.02 6.51 5.56
N LYS A 152 24.94 5.70 6.12
CA LYS A 152 24.66 4.36 6.69
C LYS A 152 23.63 4.35 7.83
N SER A 153 23.29 5.50 8.39
CA SER A 153 22.42 5.60 9.57
C SER A 153 20.92 5.54 9.26
N VAL A 154 20.50 5.55 7.99
CA VAL A 154 19.07 5.47 7.66
C VAL A 154 18.74 4.10 7.04
N PRO A 155 17.84 3.32 7.67
CA PRO A 155 17.49 1.98 7.18
C PRO A 155 16.81 2.03 5.81
N ASP A 156 16.94 0.91 5.09
CA ASP A 156 16.20 0.63 3.86
C ASP A 156 14.68 0.65 4.12
N VAL A 157 13.90 0.79 3.04
CA VAL A 157 12.44 0.87 3.14
C VAL A 157 11.81 -0.27 2.36
N ILE A 158 10.92 -1.01 3.00
CA ILE A 158 9.99 -1.93 2.34
C ILE A 158 8.68 -1.18 2.16
N ASN A 159 8.32 -0.88 0.91
CA ASN A 159 7.03 -0.31 0.59
C ASN A 159 6.07 -1.40 0.12
N ILE A 160 4.90 -1.46 0.73
CA ILE A 160 3.85 -2.42 0.43
C ILE A 160 2.77 -1.66 -0.35
N TRP A 161 2.61 -2.00 -1.62
CA TRP A 161 1.53 -1.45 -2.44
C TRP A 161 0.28 -2.29 -2.27
N THR A 162 -0.80 -1.66 -1.83
CA THR A 162 -2.16 -2.21 -1.86
C THR A 162 -2.96 -1.76 -3.07
N LEU A 163 -2.37 -0.89 -3.87
CA LEU A 163 -2.94 -0.36 -5.09
C LEU A 163 -2.06 -0.72 -6.30
N GLU A 164 -2.71 -1.23 -7.34
CA GLU A 164 -2.14 -1.38 -8.67
C GLU A 164 -1.57 -0.05 -9.18
N PRO A 165 -0.48 -0.04 -9.98
CA PRO A 165 0.18 1.18 -10.44
C PRO A 165 -0.76 2.26 -10.99
N GLY A 166 -1.71 1.90 -11.85
CA GLY A 166 -2.68 2.83 -12.43
C GLY A 166 -3.70 3.40 -11.45
N SER A 167 -3.87 2.73 -10.29
CA SER A 167 -4.81 3.13 -9.24
C SER A 167 -4.13 3.86 -8.09
N ARG A 168 -2.84 4.19 -8.15
CA ARG A 168 -2.16 4.91 -7.05
C ARG A 168 -2.50 6.41 -7.02
N LYS A 169 -3.00 6.94 -8.13
CA LYS A 169 -3.45 8.33 -8.27
C LYS A 169 -4.95 8.33 -8.54
N GLY A 170 -5.72 8.82 -7.58
CA GLY A 170 -7.16 8.98 -7.73
C GLY A 170 -7.52 9.98 -8.82
N PHE A 171 -8.77 9.91 -9.26
CA PHE A 171 -9.34 10.74 -10.31
C PHE A 171 -9.09 12.24 -10.06
N VAL A 172 -8.74 12.97 -11.13
CA VAL A 172 -8.71 14.43 -11.15
C VAL A 172 -9.95 14.88 -11.91
N PRO A 173 -10.92 15.54 -11.27
CA PRO A 173 -12.02 16.13 -12.01
C PRO A 173 -11.46 17.16 -13.00
N PRO A 174 -11.96 17.20 -14.24
CA PRO A 174 -11.56 18.25 -15.16
C PRO A 174 -11.88 19.61 -14.51
N PRO A 175 -11.05 20.64 -14.77
CA PRO A 175 -11.34 21.99 -14.29
C PRO A 175 -12.77 22.36 -14.69
N PRO A 176 -13.49 23.12 -13.84
CA PRO A 176 -14.81 23.60 -14.22
C PRO A 176 -14.72 24.26 -15.59
N VAL A 177 -15.53 23.78 -16.55
CA VAL A 177 -15.70 24.49 -17.81
C VAL A 177 -16.10 25.91 -17.43
N ALA A 178 -15.40 26.92 -17.94
CA ALA A 178 -15.70 28.31 -17.66
C ALA A 178 -17.21 28.50 -17.91
N GLY A 179 -17.96 28.71 -16.82
CA GLY A 179 -19.40 28.73 -16.89
C GLY A 179 -19.82 29.84 -17.84
N LYS A 180 -20.70 29.53 -18.81
CA LYS A 180 -21.35 30.58 -19.58
C LYS A 180 -22.22 31.40 -18.61
N PRO A 181 -22.24 32.74 -18.70
CA PRO A 181 -23.12 33.56 -17.87
C PRO A 181 -24.56 33.04 -17.92
N GLY A 182 -25.19 32.85 -16.75
CA GLY A 182 -26.56 32.36 -16.63
C GLY A 182 -26.74 30.84 -16.64
N VAL A 183 -25.67 30.02 -16.65
CA VAL A 183 -25.77 28.55 -16.58
C VAL A 183 -25.31 28.03 -15.22
N ILE A 184 -26.20 27.35 -14.51
CA ILE A 184 -25.88 26.64 -13.26
C ILE A 184 -25.59 25.18 -13.60
N TYR A 185 -24.38 24.71 -13.28
CA TYR A 185 -24.03 23.29 -13.35
C TYR A 185 -24.21 22.68 -11.96
N ILE A 186 -25.26 21.88 -11.78
CA ILE A 186 -25.47 21.08 -10.57
C ILE A 186 -24.63 19.80 -10.72
N ARG A 187 -23.78 19.49 -9.73
CA ARG A 187 -22.97 18.28 -9.65
C ARG A 187 -23.32 17.51 -8.39
#